data_AF-A0AAP0H4T0-F1
#
_entry.id   AF-A0AAP0H4T0-F1
#
_cell.length_a   1.000
_cell.length_b   1.000
_cell.length_c   1.000
_cell.angle_alpha   90.00
_cell.angle_beta   90.00
_cell.angle_gamma   90.00
#
_symmetry.space_group_name_H-M   'P 1'
#
loop_
_entity.id
_entity.type
_entity.pdbx_description
1 polymer ?
#
loop_
_entity_poly.entity_id
_entity_poly.type
_entity_poly.pdbx_seq_one_letter_code
_entity_poly.pdbx_strand_id
1 'polypeptide(L)'
;MFMRFQKKEDLEKFYENPFYLGVLKDHVTPYCHEFAYFDYESQVEDDILPIFRKGEEFNFGVEYILLIAFKESSLGEVADDALTSLVQLLMEFPSLIVQATKGSNFNPGSKDYTHAVVIRFRSSDAFDIFMGSSEYKDIWRSKFNPITEKKLSISFSIDPIGNELM
;
A
#
# COMPACT_ATOMS: atom_id res chain seq x y z
N MET A 1 12.03 1.16 -1.03
CA MET A 1 12.01 0.09 -0.01
C MET A 1 10.61 0.07 0.61
N PHE A 2 9.95 -1.09 0.70
CA PHE A 2 8.64 -1.22 1.33
C PHE A 2 8.81 -1.97 2.65
N MET A 3 8.31 -1.38 3.75
CA MET A 3 8.39 -1.93 5.09
C MET A 3 7.08 -1.69 5.80
N ARG A 4 6.70 -2.60 6.71
CA ARG A 4 5.51 -2.46 7.56
C ARG A 4 5.94 -2.51 9.00
N PHE A 5 5.42 -1.57 9.79
CA PHE A 5 5.63 -1.48 11.23
C PHE A 5 4.30 -1.71 11.92
N GLN A 6 4.33 -2.31 13.11
CA GLN A 6 3.11 -2.52 13.89
C GLN A 6 2.57 -1.20 14.44
N LYS A 7 3.46 -0.29 14.84
CA LYS A 7 3.09 1.01 15.41
C LYS A 7 3.90 2.13 14.77
N LYS A 8 3.35 3.34 14.82
CA LYS A 8 4.03 4.55 14.35
C LYS A 8 5.33 4.81 15.11
N GLU A 9 5.36 4.56 16.41
CA GLU A 9 6.54 4.77 17.24
C GLU A 9 7.70 3.83 16.85
N ASP A 10 7.40 2.66 16.31
CA ASP A 10 8.43 1.72 15.85
C ASP A 10 9.09 2.21 14.55
N LEU A 11 8.33 2.87 13.68
CA LEU A 11 8.84 3.55 12.50
C LEU A 11 9.69 4.77 12.89
N GLU A 12 9.28 5.56 13.88
CA GLU A 12 10.07 6.70 14.37
C GLU A 12 11.42 6.23 14.90
N LYS A 13 11.45 5.20 15.75
CA LYS A 13 12.69 4.58 16.24
C LYS A 13 13.57 4.03 15.12
N PHE A 14 12.96 3.53 14.05
CA PHE A 14 13.68 3.01 12.91
C PHE A 14 14.45 4.12 12.16
N TYR A 15 13.84 5.29 11.99
CA TYR A 15 14.51 6.46 11.41
C TYR A 15 15.57 7.07 12.32
N GLU A 16 15.54 6.81 13.63
CA GLU A 16 16.58 7.24 14.58
C GLU A 16 17.76 6.26 14.69
N ASN A 17 17.64 5.04 14.15
CA ASN A 17 18.63 3.99 14.33
C ASN A 17 19.90 4.25 13.50
N PRO A 18 21.07 4.54 14.14
CA PRO A 18 22.28 4.91 13.40
C PRO A 18 22.83 3.78 12.52
N PHE A 19 22.64 2.53 12.93
CA PHE A 19 23.09 1.38 12.15
C PHE A 19 22.28 1.27 10.85
N TYR A 20 20.96 1.36 10.94
CA TYR A 20 20.10 1.28 9.76
C TYR A 20 20.32 2.47 8.80
N LEU A 21 20.44 3.68 9.32
CA LEU A 21 20.79 4.86 8.53
C LEU A 21 22.14 4.70 7.82
N GLY A 22 23.12 4.07 8.48
CA GLY A 22 24.40 3.71 7.87
C GLY A 22 24.22 2.77 6.67
N VAL A 23 23.40 1.71 6.81
CA VAL A 23 23.10 0.79 5.71
C VAL A 23 22.43 1.49 4.53
N LEU A 24 21.45 2.36 4.77
CA LEU A 24 20.81 3.14 3.71
C LEU A 24 21.81 4.06 2.98
N LYS A 25 22.69 4.71 3.74
CA LYS A 25 23.70 5.61 3.19
C LYS A 25 24.71 4.86 2.32
N ASP A 26 25.19 3.72 2.78
CA ASP A 26 26.31 3.01 2.14
C ASP A 26 25.84 2.09 0.99
N HIS A 27 24.61 1.58 1.04
CA HIS A 27 24.12 0.56 0.09
C HIS A 27 22.92 0.97 -0.76
N VAL A 28 22.14 1.97 -0.36
CA VAL A 28 20.93 2.38 -1.12
C VAL A 28 21.14 3.71 -1.83
N THR A 29 21.55 4.74 -1.08
CA THR A 29 21.79 6.10 -1.58
C THR A 29 22.73 6.21 -2.78
N PRO A 30 23.78 5.37 -2.92
CA PRO A 30 24.65 5.44 -4.09
C PRO A 30 23.96 5.03 -5.41
N TYR A 31 22.87 4.26 -5.33
CA TYR A 31 22.17 3.70 -6.49
C TYR A 31 20.76 4.28 -6.69
N CYS A 32 20.24 5.01 -5.71
CA CYS A 32 18.93 5.65 -5.75
C CYS A 32 19.10 7.17 -5.71
N HIS A 33 18.88 7.83 -6.85
CA HIS A 33 19.04 9.28 -6.99
C HIS A 33 17.83 10.08 -6.48
N GLU A 34 16.67 9.44 -6.37
CA GLU A 34 15.44 10.03 -5.85
C GLU A 34 14.80 9.09 -4.84
N PHE A 35 14.24 9.67 -3.78
CA PHE A 35 13.56 8.95 -2.71
C PHE A 35 12.18 9.55 -2.50
N ALA A 36 11.15 8.71 -2.56
CA ALA A 36 9.84 9.01 -2.01
C ALA A 36 9.67 8.17 -0.75
N TYR A 37 9.69 8.83 0.41
CA TYR A 37 9.28 8.21 1.68
C TYR A 37 7.79 8.44 1.86
N PHE A 38 7.09 7.42 2.30
CA PHE A 38 5.66 7.50 2.46
C PHE A 38 5.28 6.62 3.63
N ASP A 39 4.82 7.27 4.70
CA ASP A 39 4.47 6.58 5.94
C ASP A 39 2.97 6.71 6.13
N TYR A 40 2.28 5.58 6.13
CA TYR A 40 0.82 5.56 6.23
C TYR A 40 0.34 4.62 7.30
N GLU A 41 -0.76 5.01 7.92
CA GLU A 41 -1.42 4.19 8.91
C GLU A 41 -2.19 3.08 8.19
N SER A 42 -1.74 1.84 8.31
CA SER A 42 -2.55 0.72 7.82
C SER A 42 -3.65 0.43 8.83
N GLN A 43 -4.91 0.65 8.45
CA GLN A 43 -6.09 0.30 9.26
C GLN A 43 -6.30 -1.23 9.31
N VAL A 44 -5.33 -1.96 9.86
CA VAL A 44 -5.45 -3.40 10.10
C VAL A 44 -6.10 -3.60 11.46
N GLU A 45 -7.04 -4.54 11.54
CA GLU A 45 -7.67 -4.97 12.79
C GLU A 45 -6.61 -5.48 13.79
N ASP A 46 -6.98 -5.72 15.05
CA ASP A 46 -6.07 -6.19 16.12
C ASP A 46 -5.37 -7.54 15.82
N ASP A 47 -5.58 -8.13 14.64
CA ASP A 47 -4.77 -9.19 14.07
C ASP A 47 -3.55 -8.62 13.32
N ILE A 48 -2.39 -8.78 13.93
CA ILE A 48 -1.10 -8.35 13.38
C ILE A 48 -0.50 -9.35 12.37
N LEU A 49 -1.00 -10.59 12.31
CA LEU A 49 -0.43 -11.63 11.43
C LEU A 49 -0.48 -11.24 9.95
N PRO A 50 -1.55 -10.61 9.44
CA PRO A 50 -1.60 -10.08 8.08
C PRO A 50 -0.59 -8.95 7.81
N ILE A 51 -0.20 -8.17 8.82
CA ILE A 51 0.87 -7.16 8.68
C ILE A 51 2.19 -7.87 8.37
N PHE A 52 2.49 -8.93 9.10
CA PHE A 52 3.70 -9.74 8.94
C PHE A 52 3.60 -10.79 7.84
N ARG A 53 2.47 -10.85 7.12
CA ARG A 53 2.28 -11.74 5.97
C ARG A 53 2.54 -13.20 6.33
N LYS A 54 2.08 -13.64 7.50
CA LYS A 54 2.20 -15.04 7.94
C LYS A 54 1.04 -15.86 7.38
N GLY A 55 1.35 -16.88 6.59
CA GLY A 55 0.38 -17.83 6.02
C GLY A 55 0.70 -18.16 4.57
N GLU A 56 0.28 -19.34 4.11
CA GLU A 56 0.56 -19.83 2.75
C GLU A 56 0.04 -18.87 1.66
N GLU A 57 -1.09 -18.22 1.91
CA GLU A 57 -1.71 -17.24 1.02
C GLU A 57 -0.87 -15.98 0.77
N PHE A 58 0.16 -15.72 1.59
CA PHE A 58 1.08 -14.61 1.41
C PHE A 58 2.37 -14.99 0.70
N ASN A 59 2.62 -16.29 0.48
CA ASN A 59 3.87 -16.79 -0.11
C ASN A 59 4.01 -16.42 -1.58
N PHE A 60 2.90 -16.26 -2.30
CA PHE A 60 2.88 -15.92 -3.71
C PHE A 60 1.81 -14.86 -4.02
N GLY A 61 1.87 -14.31 -5.24
CA GLY A 61 0.83 -13.41 -5.75
C GLY A 61 1.39 -12.08 -6.24
N VAL A 62 0.58 -11.03 -6.19
CA VAL A 62 0.96 -9.69 -6.63
C VAL A 62 0.67 -8.69 -5.53
N GLU A 63 1.67 -7.89 -5.17
CA GLU A 63 1.46 -6.71 -4.35
C GLU A 63 1.19 -5.52 -5.26
N TYR A 64 0.11 -4.80 -4.97
CA TYR A 64 -0.25 -3.56 -5.65
C TYR A 64 -0.30 -2.42 -4.63
N ILE A 65 0.56 -1.43 -4.83
CA ILE A 65 0.64 -0.20 -4.03
C ILE A 65 0.08 0.94 -4.88
N LEU A 66 -0.92 1.62 -4.35
CA LEU A 66 -1.53 2.79 -4.95
C LEU A 66 -1.33 3.98 -4.03
N LEU A 67 -0.57 4.96 -4.49
CA LEU A 67 -0.37 6.24 -3.82
C LEU A 67 -1.27 7.28 -4.49
N ILE A 68 -2.00 8.06 -3.69
CA ILE A 68 -2.98 9.03 -4.17
C ILE A 68 -2.74 10.37 -3.49
N ALA A 69 -2.70 11.43 -4.28
CA ALA A 69 -2.81 12.80 -3.80
C ALA A 69 -4.23 13.29 -4.11
N PHE A 70 -5.02 13.50 -3.07
CA PHE A 70 -6.32 14.17 -3.20
C PHE A 70 -6.17 15.68 -3.15
N LYS A 71 -7.08 16.38 -3.84
CA LYS A 71 -7.25 17.83 -3.75
C LYS A 71 -7.48 18.23 -2.30
N GLU A 72 -6.86 19.33 -1.88
CA GLU A 72 -7.00 19.85 -0.51
C GLU A 72 -8.48 20.07 -0.12
N SER A 73 -9.29 20.55 -1.07
CA SER A 73 -10.74 20.75 -0.90
C SER A 73 -11.56 19.47 -0.72
N SER A 74 -10.96 18.31 -0.95
CA SER A 74 -11.59 16.99 -0.90
C SER A 74 -11.02 16.10 0.21
N LEU A 75 -10.07 16.61 1.01
CA LEU A 75 -9.57 15.92 2.19
C LEU A 75 -10.65 15.80 3.27
N GLY A 76 -10.56 14.73 4.06
CA GLY A 76 -11.58 14.38 5.06
C GLY A 76 -12.66 13.48 4.46
N GLU A 77 -13.93 13.79 4.73
CA GLU A 77 -15.07 12.90 4.51
C GLU A 77 -15.18 12.39 3.07
N VAL A 78 -14.91 13.23 2.06
CA VAL A 78 -15.01 12.84 0.65
C VAL A 78 -13.93 11.83 0.24
N ALA A 79 -12.68 12.06 0.67
CA ALA A 79 -11.59 11.12 0.45
C ALA A 79 -11.84 9.81 1.21
N ASP A 80 -12.32 9.89 2.44
CA ASP A 80 -12.64 8.73 3.27
C ASP A 80 -13.79 7.89 2.68
N ASP A 81 -14.83 8.52 2.15
CA ASP A 81 -15.92 7.85 1.44
C ASP A 81 -15.43 7.12 0.18
N ALA A 82 -14.59 7.79 -0.63
CA ALA A 82 -14.00 7.18 -1.82
C ALA A 82 -13.16 5.95 -1.48
N LEU A 83 -12.29 6.07 -0.47
CA LEU A 83 -11.46 4.97 0.01
C LEU A 83 -12.29 3.85 0.65
N THR A 84 -13.34 4.18 1.39
CA THR A 84 -14.25 3.18 1.99
C THR A 84 -15.01 2.42 0.92
N SER A 85 -15.47 3.10 -0.13
CA SER A 85 -16.12 2.46 -1.29
C SER A 85 -15.17 1.50 -2.00
N LEU A 86 -13.89 1.88 -2.14
CA LEU A 86 -12.88 0.99 -2.69
C LEU A 86 -12.67 -0.24 -1.80
N VAL A 87 -12.52 -0.08 -0.48
CA VAL A 87 -12.36 -1.21 0.45
C VAL A 87 -13.56 -2.15 0.43
N GLN A 88 -14.79 -1.61 0.37
CA GLN A 88 -16.01 -2.42 0.24
C GLN A 88 -15.99 -3.24 -1.05
N LEU A 89 -15.63 -2.63 -2.18
CA LEU A 89 -15.46 -3.38 -3.44
C LEU A 89 -14.41 -4.49 -3.30
N LEU A 90 -13.28 -4.23 -2.66
CA LEU A 90 -12.23 -5.24 -2.46
C LEU A 90 -12.73 -6.43 -1.65
N MET A 91 -13.62 -6.21 -0.68
CA MET A 91 -14.25 -7.28 0.11
C MET A 91 -15.22 -8.15 -0.71
N GLU A 92 -15.73 -7.67 -1.84
CA GLU A 92 -16.59 -8.45 -2.76
C GLU A 92 -15.79 -9.46 -3.60
N PHE A 93 -14.46 -9.38 -3.63
CA PHE A 93 -13.58 -10.29 -4.37
C PHE A 93 -12.63 -11.12 -3.47
N PRO A 94 -13.15 -11.90 -2.49
CA PRO A 94 -12.31 -12.68 -1.59
C PRO A 94 -11.54 -13.81 -2.32
N SER A 95 -12.00 -14.20 -3.51
CA SER A 95 -11.30 -15.15 -4.39
C SER A 95 -10.14 -14.54 -5.17
N LEU A 96 -10.02 -13.21 -5.23
CA LEU A 96 -8.94 -12.52 -5.94
C LEU A 96 -7.96 -11.87 -4.97
N ILE A 97 -8.45 -11.40 -3.83
CA ILE A 97 -7.72 -10.56 -2.89
C ILE A 97 -7.49 -11.33 -1.59
N VAL A 98 -6.26 -11.28 -1.09
CA VAL A 98 -5.86 -11.83 0.21
C VAL A 98 -6.01 -10.77 1.28
N GLN A 99 -5.52 -9.55 0.99
CA GLN A 99 -5.55 -8.44 1.94
C GLN A 99 -5.67 -7.12 1.19
N ALA A 100 -6.41 -6.17 1.77
CA ALA A 100 -6.37 -4.77 1.38
C ALA A 100 -6.24 -3.90 2.62
N THR A 101 -5.35 -2.90 2.55
CA THR A 101 -5.19 -1.90 3.61
C THR A 101 -5.18 -0.53 3.00
N LYS A 102 -5.80 0.44 3.67
CA LYS A 102 -5.76 1.86 3.31
C LYS A 102 -5.23 2.68 4.47
N GLY A 103 -4.73 3.86 4.17
CA GLY A 103 -4.25 4.81 5.17
C GLY A 103 -4.00 6.19 4.63
N SER A 104 -4.00 7.16 5.54
CA SER A 104 -3.51 8.51 5.29
C SER A 104 -2.01 8.58 5.54
N ASN A 105 -1.34 9.45 4.79
CA ASN A 105 0.06 9.77 4.99
C ASN A 105 0.22 10.62 6.25
N PHE A 106 1.00 10.13 7.20
CA PHE A 106 1.34 10.87 8.40
C PHE A 106 2.79 11.39 8.37
N ASN A 107 3.54 11.15 7.28
CA ASN A 107 4.89 11.69 7.12
C ASN A 107 4.82 13.21 6.85
N PRO A 108 5.31 14.07 7.77
CA PRO A 108 5.25 15.52 7.59
C PRO A 108 6.24 16.04 6.54
N GLY A 109 7.28 15.28 6.22
CA GLY A 109 8.35 15.62 5.28
C GLY A 109 8.06 15.22 3.84
N SER A 110 7.08 14.36 3.59
CA SER A 110 6.67 13.92 2.25
C SER A 110 5.20 14.27 2.03
N LYS A 111 4.95 15.32 1.24
CA LYS A 111 3.59 15.81 0.96
C LYS A 111 3.10 15.44 -0.42
N ASP A 112 3.85 14.60 -1.14
CA ASP A 112 3.51 14.26 -2.51
C ASP A 112 2.23 13.45 -2.59
N TYR A 113 2.02 12.51 -1.69
CA TYR A 113 0.80 11.71 -1.67
C TYR A 113 0.12 11.89 -0.32
N THR A 114 -1.21 11.89 -0.30
CA THR A 114 -2.00 12.07 0.91
C THR A 114 -2.49 10.75 1.47
N HIS A 115 -2.68 9.73 0.62
CA HIS A 115 -3.17 8.42 1.03
C HIS A 115 -2.45 7.30 0.26
N ALA A 116 -2.44 6.11 0.84
CA ALA A 116 -2.11 4.88 0.14
C ALA A 116 -3.16 3.80 0.33
N VAL A 117 -3.19 2.93 -0.67
CA VAL A 117 -3.88 1.64 -0.61
C VAL A 117 -2.87 0.58 -1.01
N VAL A 118 -2.78 -0.48 -0.22
CA VAL A 118 -1.93 -1.64 -0.49
C VAL A 118 -2.81 -2.86 -0.55
N ILE A 119 -2.78 -3.56 -1.68
CA ILE A 119 -3.62 -4.70 -2.00
C ILE A 119 -2.71 -5.88 -2.33
N ARG A 120 -2.97 -7.02 -1.69
CA ARG A 120 -2.38 -8.31 -2.04
C ARG A 120 -3.38 -9.11 -2.85
N PHE A 121 -3.04 -9.38 -4.10
CA PHE A 121 -3.75 -10.31 -4.97
C PHE A 121 -3.17 -11.70 -4.87
N ARG A 122 -4.03 -12.72 -5.01
CA ARG A 122 -3.63 -14.14 -4.98
C ARG A 122 -2.74 -14.55 -6.15
N SER A 123 -2.85 -13.86 -7.29
CA SER A 123 -2.09 -14.16 -8.52
C SER A 123 -2.06 -12.96 -9.47
N SER A 124 -1.25 -13.06 -10.53
CA SER A 124 -1.27 -12.08 -11.63
C SER A 124 -2.63 -12.05 -12.33
N ASP A 125 -3.22 -13.22 -12.59
CA ASP A 125 -4.56 -13.30 -13.21
C ASP A 125 -5.62 -12.62 -12.33
N ALA A 126 -5.54 -12.80 -11.01
CA ALA A 126 -6.46 -12.15 -10.08
C ALA A 126 -6.32 -10.62 -10.10
N PHE A 127 -5.08 -10.12 -10.22
CA PHE A 127 -4.81 -8.70 -10.41
C PHE A 127 -5.41 -8.20 -11.73
N ASP A 128 -5.18 -8.88 -12.84
CA ASP A 128 -5.68 -8.47 -14.16
C ASP A 128 -7.20 -8.50 -14.25
N ILE A 129 -7.84 -9.52 -13.68
CA ILE A 129 -9.30 -9.62 -13.57
C ILE A 129 -9.86 -8.43 -12.81
N PHE A 130 -9.31 -8.13 -11.62
CA PHE A 130 -9.81 -7.03 -10.80
C PHE A 130 -9.61 -5.67 -11.47
N MET A 131 -8.42 -5.40 -12.02
CA MET A 131 -8.11 -4.15 -12.73
C MET A 131 -8.92 -3.99 -14.02
N GLY A 132 -9.33 -5.11 -14.63
CA GLY A 132 -10.19 -5.18 -15.79
C GLY A 132 -11.68 -4.97 -15.51
N SER A 133 -12.12 -5.15 -14.26
CA SER A 133 -13.54 -5.11 -13.85
C SER A 133 -14.21 -3.75 -14.12
N SER A 134 -15.50 -3.79 -14.43
CA SER A 134 -16.33 -2.59 -14.59
C SER A 134 -16.46 -1.82 -13.27
N GLU A 135 -16.58 -2.54 -12.17
CA GLU A 135 -16.85 -2.05 -10.83
C GLU A 135 -15.67 -1.20 -10.34
N TYR A 136 -14.44 -1.69 -10.52
CA TYR A 136 -13.24 -0.91 -10.21
C TYR A 136 -13.14 0.36 -11.07
N LYS A 137 -13.40 0.24 -12.37
CA LYS A 137 -13.37 1.37 -13.31
C LYS A 137 -14.43 2.42 -12.98
N ASP A 138 -15.61 1.98 -12.55
CA ASP A 138 -16.72 2.84 -12.18
C ASP A 138 -16.47 3.59 -10.87
N ILE A 139 -15.89 2.94 -9.85
CA ILE A 139 -15.43 3.62 -8.63
C ILE A 139 -14.39 4.69 -8.98
N TRP A 140 -13.41 4.37 -9.84
CA TRP A 140 -12.42 5.36 -10.27
C TRP A 140 -13.06 6.55 -10.97
N ARG A 141 -13.93 6.29 -11.93
CA ARG A 141 -14.59 7.33 -12.73
C ARG A 141 -15.49 8.23 -11.87
N SER A 142 -16.25 7.64 -10.96
CA SER A 142 -17.28 8.34 -10.19
C SER A 142 -16.75 9.01 -8.92
N LYS A 143 -15.85 8.34 -8.18
CA LYS A 143 -15.41 8.78 -6.85
C LYS A 143 -14.00 9.33 -6.81
N PHE A 144 -13.04 8.72 -7.51
CA PHE A 144 -11.63 9.13 -7.39
C PHE A 144 -11.21 10.21 -8.38
N ASN A 145 -11.51 10.05 -9.68
CA ASN A 145 -11.11 11.01 -10.71
C ASN A 145 -11.50 12.48 -10.41
N PRO A 146 -12.67 12.78 -9.82
CA PRO A 146 -13.03 14.16 -9.50
C PRO A 146 -12.15 14.79 -8.41
N ILE A 147 -11.61 13.99 -7.49
CA ILE A 147 -10.93 14.44 -6.27
C ILE A 147 -9.43 14.19 -6.27
N THR A 148 -8.91 13.35 -7.18
CA THR A 148 -7.48 13.04 -7.28
C THR A 148 -6.75 14.10 -8.12
N GLU A 149 -5.63 14.61 -7.58
CA GLU A 149 -4.69 15.48 -8.31
C GLU A 149 -3.63 14.65 -9.05
N LYS A 150 -3.03 13.70 -8.34
CA LYS A 150 -2.05 12.76 -8.90
C LYS A 150 -2.17 11.40 -8.26
N LYS A 151 -1.78 10.37 -9.00
CA LYS A 151 -1.67 9.01 -8.50
C LYS A 151 -0.41 8.35 -9.02
N LEU A 152 0.11 7.40 -8.25
CA LEU A 152 1.15 6.48 -8.67
C LEU A 152 0.74 5.07 -8.27
N SER A 153 0.86 4.14 -9.21
CA SER A 153 0.58 2.73 -8.97
C SER A 153 1.85 1.92 -9.22
N ILE A 154 2.17 1.04 -8.30
CA ILE A 154 3.32 0.13 -8.36
C ILE A 154 2.78 -1.28 -8.14
N SER A 155 3.10 -2.20 -9.04
CA SER A 155 2.85 -3.63 -8.85
C SER A 155 4.14 -4.42 -8.93
N PHE A 156 4.25 -5.46 -8.12
CA PHE A 156 5.34 -6.42 -8.21
C PHE A 156 4.87 -7.80 -7.78
N SER A 157 5.41 -8.82 -8.45
CA SER A 157 5.19 -10.21 -8.08
C SER A 157 5.86 -10.49 -6.74
N ILE A 158 5.20 -11.29 -5.93
CA ILE A 158 5.79 -11.87 -4.74
C ILE A 158 5.94 -13.34 -5.03
N ASP A 159 7.18 -13.79 -4.95
CA ASP A 159 7.58 -15.18 -5.01
C ASP A 159 8.22 -15.54 -3.66
N PRO A 160 8.08 -16.79 -3.19
CA PRO A 160 8.77 -17.22 -1.99
C PRO A 160 10.28 -17.04 -2.19
N ILE A 161 10.93 -16.36 -1.26
CA ILE A 161 12.39 -16.25 -1.25
C ILE A 161 12.94 -17.61 -0.83
N GLY A 162 13.38 -18.41 -1.80
CA GLY A 162 14.01 -19.72 -1.59
C GLY A 162 13.19 -20.90 -2.11
N ASN A 163 13.87 -22.03 -2.35
CA ASN A 163 13.22 -23.31 -2.59
C ASN A 163 12.76 -23.86 -1.24
N GLU A 164 11.45 -23.81 -0.97
CA GLU A 164 10.78 -24.39 0.20
C GLU A 164 11.18 -23.79 1.57
N LEU A 165 10.22 -23.13 2.22
CA LEU A 165 10.25 -22.96 3.68
C LEU A 165 9.79 -24.29 4.31
N MET A 166 10.74 -25.02 4.90
CA MET A 166 10.49 -26.15 5.81
C MET A 166 9.68 -25.73 7.02
#